data_AF-A0A849W4M6-F1
#
_entry.id   AF-A0A849W4M6-F1
#
_cell.length_a   1.000
_cell.length_b   1.000
_cell.length_c   1.000
_cell.angle_alpha   90.00
_cell.angle_beta   90.00
_cell.angle_gamma   90.00
#
_symmetry.space_group_name_H-M   'P 1'
#
loop_
_entity.id
_entity.type
_entity.pdbx_description
1 polymer ?
#
loop_
_entity_poly.entity_id
_entity_poly.type
_entity_poly.pdbx_seq_one_letter_code
_entity_poly.pdbx_strand_id
1 'polypeptide(L)' 'MKLKTHKSTAKKVKVTKGKKKKFLTKHAGQDHFNARETGKVSRRKRRSQDLSKSDVKNIKRLIPYS' A
#
# COMPACT_ATOMS: atom_id res chain seq x y z
N MET A 1 23.10 7.06 15.59
CA MET A 1 22.97 6.60 14.18
C MET A 1 21.51 6.76 13.75
N LYS A 2 21.23 7.38 12.60
CA LYS A 2 19.84 7.56 12.12
C LYS A 2 19.22 6.24 11.69
N LEU A 3 17.92 6.05 11.92
CA LEU A 3 17.19 4.91 11.39
C LEU A 3 17.23 4.95 9.85
N LYS A 4 17.32 3.80 9.20
CA LYS A 4 17.26 3.73 7.73
C LYS A 4 15.84 3.38 7.29
N THR A 5 15.36 4.08 6.27
CA THR A 5 14.08 3.77 5.63
C THR A 5 14.20 2.50 4.79
N HIS A 6 13.31 1.53 5.00
CA HIS A 6 13.22 0.35 4.16
C HIS A 6 12.61 0.71 2.79
N LYS A 7 13.46 0.82 1.76
CA LYS A 7 13.10 1.44 0.48
C LYS A 7 12.05 0.67 -0.31
N SER A 8 12.01 -0.66 -0.23
CA SER A 8 11.01 -1.45 -0.94
C SER A 8 9.59 -1.21 -0.38
N THR A 9 9.45 -1.09 0.95
CA THR A 9 8.19 -0.69 1.59
C THR A 9 7.80 0.73 1.22
N ALA A 10 8.75 1.67 1.26
CA ALA A 10 8.50 3.07 0.92
C ALA A 10 8.00 3.26 -0.53
N LYS A 11 8.45 2.44 -1.48
CA LYS A 11 8.00 2.48 -2.88
C LYS A 11 6.58 1.92 -3.09
N LYS A 12 6.12 1.02 -2.21
CA LYS A 12 4.84 0.31 -2.35
C LYS A 12 3.70 0.92 -1.54
N VAL A 13 4.00 1.84 -0.61
CA VAL A 13 3.04 2.40 0.32
C VAL A 13 3.06 3.92 0.28
N LYS A 14 1.89 4.52 0.09
CA LYS A 14 1.69 5.96 0.12
C LYS A 14 1.03 6.36 1.43
N VAL A 15 1.60 7.35 2.12
CA VAL A 15 1.02 7.94 3.34
C VAL A 15 0.19 9.16 2.94
N THR A 16 -1.08 9.21 3.37
CA THR A 16 -1.93 10.37 3.11
C THR A 16 -1.59 11.53 4.04
N LYS A 17 -1.77 12.76 3.54
CA LYS A 17 -1.67 13.98 4.36
C LYS A 17 -3.02 14.20 5.06
N GLY A 18 -3.02 14.35 6.39
CA GLY A 18 -4.23 14.62 7.18
C GLY A 18 -4.06 14.29 8.66
N LYS A 19 -5.03 14.70 9.51
CA LYS A 19 -5.01 14.44 10.97
C LYS A 19 -4.91 12.95 11.30
N LYS A 20 -5.55 12.09 10.51
CA LYS A 20 -5.43 10.62 10.58
C LYS A 20 -4.72 10.12 9.33
N LYS A 21 -3.42 9.84 9.45
CA LYS A 21 -2.61 9.27 8.36
C LYS A 21 -3.19 7.90 7.97
N LYS A 22 -3.55 7.75 6.70
CA LYS A 22 -3.88 6.46 6.09
C LYS A 22 -2.68 5.94 5.30
N PHE A 23 -2.53 4.63 5.27
CA PHE A 23 -1.51 3.95 4.49
C PHE A 23 -2.21 3.28 3.32
N LEU A 24 -1.89 3.72 2.11
CA LEU A 24 -2.49 3.24 0.87
C LEU A 24 -1.53 2.33 0.14
N THR A 25 -2.03 1.21 -0.36
CA THR A 25 -1.29 0.31 -1.26
C THR A 25 -2.13 -0.06 -2.48
N LYS A 26 -1.48 -0.55 -3.54
CA LYS A 26 -2.18 -1.10 -4.70
C LYS A 26 -2.69 -2.50 -4.41
N HIS A 27 -3.82 -2.86 -5.00
CA HIS A 27 -4.33 -4.21 -4.92
C HIS A 27 -3.39 -5.19 -5.66
N ALA A 28 -3.14 -6.36 -5.08
CA ALA A 28 -2.33 -7.41 -5.71
C ALA A 28 -3.04 -8.05 -6.92
N GLY A 29 -2.28 -8.80 -7.73
CA GLY A 29 -2.80 -9.58 -8.84
C GLY A 29 -3.31 -8.72 -10.00
N GLN A 30 -2.67 -7.58 -10.27
CA GLN A 30 -2.94 -6.74 -11.44
C GLN A 30 -2.02 -7.05 -12.62
N ASP A 31 -0.95 -7.81 -12.40
CA ASP A 31 0.11 -7.94 -13.40
C ASP A 31 -0.40 -8.79 -14.57
N HIS A 32 -0.72 -10.07 -14.35
CA HIS A 32 -1.06 -11.02 -15.41
C HIS A 32 -2.41 -11.72 -15.15
N PHE A 33 -2.88 -12.51 -16.12
CA PHE A 33 -4.10 -13.35 -16.04
C PHE A 33 -5.44 -12.62 -15.82
N ASN A 34 -5.46 -11.29 -16.00
CA ASN A 34 -6.68 -10.49 -15.84
C ASN A 34 -7.77 -10.78 -16.90
N ALA A 35 -7.43 -11.43 -18.01
CA ALA A 35 -8.39 -11.79 -19.07
C ALA A 35 -9.50 -12.74 -18.60
N ARG A 36 -9.25 -13.49 -17.52
CA ARG A 36 -10.24 -14.40 -16.89
C ARG A 36 -11.16 -13.69 -15.91
N GLU A 37 -10.85 -12.44 -15.55
CA GLU A 37 -11.60 -11.70 -14.55
C GLU A 37 -12.68 -10.81 -15.17
N THR A 38 -13.79 -10.67 -14.47
CA THR A 38 -14.84 -9.74 -14.90
C THR A 38 -14.34 -8.29 -14.84
N GLY A 39 -14.87 -7.43 -15.72
CA GLY A 39 -14.51 -6.01 -15.74
C GLY A 39 -14.73 -5.29 -14.40
N LYS A 40 -15.70 -5.75 -13.60
CA LYS A 40 -15.95 -5.26 -12.23
C LYS A 40 -14.76 -5.52 -11.31
N VAL A 41 -14.20 -6.73 -11.35
CA VAL A 41 -13.03 -7.11 -10.52
C VAL A 41 -11.80 -6.31 -10.94
N SER A 42 -11.50 -6.27 -12.24
CA SER A 42 -10.37 -5.51 -12.79
C SER A 42 -10.45 -4.02 -12.43
N ARG A 43 -11.64 -3.41 -12.53
CA ARG A 43 -11.86 -2.01 -12.14
C ARG A 43 -11.66 -1.79 -10.63
N ARG A 44 -12.09 -2.74 -9.79
CA ARG A 44 -11.89 -2.68 -8.34
C ARG A 44 -10.40 -2.73 -7.99
N LYS A 45 -9.62 -3.63 -8.61
CA LYS A 45 -8.19 -3.76 -8.36
C LYS A 45 -7.40 -2.48 -8.68
N ARG A 46 -7.77 -1.75 -9.74
CA ARG A 46 -7.09 -0.48 -10.12
C ARG A 46 -7.15 0.60 -9.03
N ARG A 47 -8.09 0.53 -8.09
CA ARG A 47 -8.18 1.49 -6.97
C ARG A 47 -7.16 1.14 -5.88
N SER A 48 -6.59 2.17 -5.28
CA SER A 48 -5.76 1.98 -4.08
C SER A 48 -6.64 1.59 -2.89
N GLN A 49 -6.12 0.76 -2.00
CA GLN A 49 -6.82 0.29 -0.81
C GLN A 49 -6.09 0.73 0.46
N ASP A 50 -6.86 0.95 1.52
CA ASP A 50 -6.33 1.17 2.86
C ASP A 50 -5.66 -0.13 3.37
N LEU A 51 -4.52 0.03 4.04
CA LEU A 51 -3.81 -1.08 4.66
C LEU A 51 -4.60 -1.64 5.84
N SER A 52 -4.42 -2.94 6.10
CA SER A 52 -5.00 -3.58 7.28
C SER A 52 -4.46 -2.96 8.57
N LYS A 53 -5.29 -2.92 9.63
CA LYS A 53 -4.87 -2.33 10.92
C LYS A 53 -3.67 -3.07 11.53
N SER A 54 -3.57 -4.38 11.32
CA SER A 54 -2.46 -5.21 11.80
C SER A 54 -1.13 -4.81 11.19
N ASP A 55 -1.10 -4.44 9.91
CA ASP A 55 0.15 -4.14 9.20
C ASP A 55 0.71 -2.75 9.49
N VAL A 56 -0.16 -1.82 9.92
CA VAL A 56 0.20 -0.42 10.16
C VAL A 56 1.35 -0.27 11.17
N LYS A 57 1.39 -1.10 12.22
CA LYS A 57 2.46 -1.05 13.23
C LYS A 57 3.82 -1.39 12.62
N ASN A 58 3.87 -2.40 11.76
CA ASN A 58 5.10 -2.83 11.09
C ASN A 58 5.56 -1.78 10.08
N ILE A 59 4.64 -1.21 9.31
CA ILE A 59 4.95 -0.18 8.31
C ILE A 59 5.57 1.06 8.98
N LYS A 60 4.98 1.56 10.07
CA LYS A 60 5.54 2.72 10.79
C LYS A 60 6.99 2.51 11.26
N ARG A 61 7.35 1.27 11.63
CA ARG A 61 8.73 0.91 12.00
C ARG A 61 9.67 0.91 10.80
N LEU A 62 9.20 0.45 9.65
CA LEU A 62 9.99 0.32 8.42
C LEU A 62 10.20 1.66 7.69
N ILE A 63 9.26 2.59 7.82
CA ILE A 63 9.33 3.93 7.22
C ILE A 63 9.20 5.02 8.30
N PRO A 64 10.24 5.21 9.15
CA PRO A 64 10.15 6.06 10.35
C PRO A 64 9.99 7.57 10.06
N TYR A 65 10.23 8.01 8.82
CA TYR A 65 10.22 9.44 8.43
C TYR A 65 9.09 9.81 7.47
N SER A 66 8.03 8.99 7.41
CA SER A 66 6.85 9.19 6.53
C SER A 66 5.61 9.71 7.25
#